data_AF-A0A356B002-F1
#
_entry.id   AF-A0A356B002-F1
#
_cell.length_a   1.000
_cell.length_b   1.000
_cell.length_c   1.000
_cell.angle_alpha   90.00
_cell.angle_beta   90.00
_cell.angle_gamma   90.00
#
_symmetry.space_group_name_H-M   'P 1'
#
loop_
_entity.id
_entity.type
_entity.pdbx_description
1 polymer ?
#
loop_
_entity_poly.entity_id
_entity_poly.type
_entity_poly.pdbx_seq_one_letter_code
_entity_poly.pdbx_strand_id
1 'polypeptide(L)'
;MQDIGTMYSETRKELIDVVIDYLWSHEKRIREIGFYGCVFPTERLMWAIITMYISFVSRNSPLLTKLKRIDERPIRPDGGKYIIMAGDKTEGQELDPNGYQGDILWGGYCGIMSDSCIPGNTTDMYYWLGVNCFAGNAYHPDIAHADATKRALLHWIYTSVIESWFSEDKLEPHGKEALAEAIADGLIIKDGSSYKPSFVIFTPEQIDKLREDIYRPLMEETEPILTVLGKRISAMHKADFPKITKSYVDYHTYVDLWDFGIYTLMYAAQDKKLWMPEKPEQGTPLTLVIIK
;
A
#
# COMPACT_ATOMS: atom_id res chain seq x y z
N MET A 1 -19.29 7.71 -1.17
CA MET A 1 -18.56 6.55 -0.63
C MET A 1 -19.32 5.27 -0.95
N GLN A 2 -20.65 5.22 -0.72
CA GLN A 2 -21.49 4.08 -1.12
C GLN A 2 -21.51 3.80 -2.62
N ASP A 3 -21.67 4.82 -3.47
CA ASP A 3 -21.69 4.60 -4.94
C ASP A 3 -20.36 4.04 -5.49
N ILE A 4 -19.22 4.49 -4.93
CA ILE A 4 -17.89 3.97 -5.29
C ILE A 4 -17.76 2.51 -4.84
N GLY A 5 -18.16 2.19 -3.61
CA GLY A 5 -18.15 0.82 -3.10
C GLY A 5 -19.06 -0.13 -3.89
N THR A 6 -20.25 0.33 -4.27
CA THR A 6 -21.15 -0.42 -5.16
C THR A 6 -20.50 -0.70 -6.51
N MET A 7 -19.83 0.29 -7.12
CA MET A 7 -19.12 0.09 -8.39
C MET A 7 -17.98 -0.93 -8.27
N TYR A 8 -17.23 -0.95 -7.15
CA TYR A 8 -16.22 -1.99 -6.91
C TYR A 8 -16.82 -3.36 -6.63
N SER A 9 -18.00 -3.42 -5.99
CA SER A 9 -18.74 -4.67 -5.85
C SER A 9 -19.24 -5.21 -7.19
N GLU A 10 -19.75 -4.34 -8.07
CA GLU A 10 -20.20 -4.71 -9.42
C GLU A 10 -19.06 -5.19 -10.30
N THR A 11 -17.92 -4.49 -10.26
CA THR A 11 -16.74 -4.79 -11.09
C THR A 11 -15.79 -5.80 -10.44
N ARG A 12 -16.13 -6.33 -9.26
CA ARG A 12 -15.27 -7.24 -8.48
C ARG A 12 -14.71 -8.38 -9.33
N LYS A 13 -15.56 -9.11 -10.03
CA LYS A 13 -15.17 -10.28 -10.83
C LYS A 13 -14.20 -9.95 -11.96
N GLU A 14 -14.32 -8.75 -12.52
CA GLU A 14 -13.61 -8.32 -13.72
C GLU A 14 -12.29 -7.61 -13.37
N LEU A 15 -12.14 -7.14 -12.14
CA LEU A 15 -10.98 -6.39 -11.67
C LEU A 15 -10.32 -7.04 -10.46
N ILE A 16 -11.05 -7.14 -9.35
CA ILE A 16 -10.50 -7.56 -8.06
C ILE A 16 -10.17 -9.05 -8.05
N ASP A 17 -11.11 -9.89 -8.47
CA ASP A 17 -10.90 -11.34 -8.51
C ASP A 17 -9.80 -11.69 -9.52
N VAL A 18 -9.68 -10.95 -10.63
CA VAL A 18 -8.56 -11.08 -11.59
C VAL A 18 -7.22 -10.82 -10.91
N VAL A 19 -7.09 -9.72 -10.15
CA VAL A 19 -5.85 -9.42 -9.40
C VAL A 19 -5.52 -10.52 -8.41
N ILE A 20 -6.50 -10.94 -7.61
CA ILE A 20 -6.30 -11.97 -6.59
C ILE A 20 -5.93 -13.30 -7.25
N ASP A 21 -6.71 -13.79 -8.21
CA ASP A 21 -6.47 -15.09 -8.84
C ASP A 21 -5.16 -15.12 -9.64
N TYR A 22 -4.78 -14.00 -10.28
CA TYR A 22 -3.49 -13.88 -10.93
C TYR A 22 -2.35 -14.02 -9.92
N LEU A 23 -2.36 -13.25 -8.82
CA LEU A 23 -1.28 -13.30 -7.83
C LEU A 23 -1.15 -14.68 -7.17
N TRP A 24 -2.27 -15.36 -6.89
CA TRP A 24 -2.26 -16.72 -6.34
C TRP A 24 -1.79 -17.76 -7.34
N SER A 25 -2.25 -17.70 -8.60
CA SER A 25 -1.78 -18.61 -9.65
C SER A 25 -0.29 -18.43 -9.97
N HIS A 26 0.27 -17.26 -9.64
CA HIS A 26 1.69 -16.94 -9.81
C HIS A 26 2.53 -17.06 -8.54
N GLU A 27 1.97 -17.59 -7.44
CA GLU A 27 2.67 -17.70 -6.15
C GLU A 27 4.06 -18.34 -6.29
N LYS A 28 4.16 -19.45 -7.02
CA LYS A 28 5.43 -20.16 -7.22
C LYS A 28 6.49 -19.25 -7.86
N ARG A 29 6.13 -18.51 -8.92
CA ARG A 29 7.04 -17.59 -9.62
C ARG A 29 7.44 -16.43 -8.72
N ILE A 30 6.52 -15.91 -7.91
CA ILE A 30 6.81 -14.87 -6.91
C ILE A 30 7.86 -15.38 -5.92
N ARG A 31 7.71 -16.60 -5.39
CA ARG A 31 8.67 -17.18 -4.44
C ARG A 31 10.04 -17.44 -5.05
N GLU A 32 10.09 -17.83 -6.33
CA GLU A 32 11.34 -18.07 -7.09
C GLU A 32 12.22 -16.81 -7.25
N ILE A 33 11.68 -15.60 -7.02
CA ILE A 33 12.47 -14.36 -6.99
C ILE A 33 13.51 -14.37 -5.85
N GLY A 34 13.23 -15.08 -4.74
CA GLY A 34 14.21 -15.33 -3.69
C GLY A 34 14.48 -14.18 -2.72
N PHE A 35 13.52 -13.26 -2.54
CA PHE A 35 13.59 -12.19 -1.54
C PHE A 35 13.41 -12.72 -0.10
N TYR A 36 13.84 -11.95 0.91
CA TYR A 36 13.63 -12.35 2.30
C TYR A 36 12.14 -12.38 2.65
N GLY A 37 11.68 -13.47 3.25
CA GLY A 37 10.27 -13.71 3.53
C GLY A 37 9.51 -14.39 2.39
N CYS A 38 10.17 -14.75 1.27
CA CYS A 38 9.55 -15.54 0.20
C CYS A 38 9.09 -16.94 0.64
N VAL A 39 9.47 -17.39 1.85
CA VAL A 39 9.04 -18.65 2.47
C VAL A 39 7.93 -18.47 3.51
N PHE A 40 7.46 -17.23 3.74
CA PHE A 40 6.34 -17.00 4.64
C PHE A 40 5.07 -17.72 4.15
N PRO A 41 4.13 -18.07 5.06
CA PRO A 41 2.83 -18.60 4.66
C PRO A 41 2.17 -17.71 3.61
N THR A 42 1.59 -18.29 2.55
CA THR A 42 0.99 -17.56 1.41
C THR A 42 0.07 -16.45 1.89
N GLU A 43 -0.85 -16.81 2.79
CA GLU A 43 -1.85 -15.95 3.42
C GLU A 43 -1.25 -14.69 4.09
N ARG A 44 0.01 -14.76 4.56
CA ARG A 44 0.74 -13.62 5.13
C ARG A 44 1.56 -12.88 4.08
N LEU A 45 2.23 -13.62 3.20
CA LEU A 45 3.06 -13.05 2.13
C LEU A 45 2.25 -12.14 1.20
N MET A 46 1.02 -12.55 0.86
CA MET A 46 0.22 -11.85 -0.15
C MET A 46 -0.22 -10.44 0.28
N TRP A 47 -0.22 -10.11 1.58
CA TRP A 47 -0.43 -8.74 2.04
C TRP A 47 0.61 -7.77 1.46
N ALA A 48 1.89 -8.12 1.56
CA ALA A 48 2.99 -7.32 1.03
C ALA A 48 2.97 -7.29 -0.50
N ILE A 49 2.70 -8.44 -1.14
CA ILE A 49 2.64 -8.52 -2.61
C ILE A 49 1.51 -7.67 -3.18
N ILE A 50 0.32 -7.70 -2.58
CA ILE A 50 -0.79 -6.84 -3.01
C ILE A 50 -0.45 -5.37 -2.75
N THR A 51 0.08 -5.03 -1.57
CA THR A 51 0.50 -3.65 -1.22
C THR A 51 1.47 -3.08 -2.25
N MET A 52 2.48 -3.86 -2.63
CA MET A 52 3.47 -3.48 -3.63
C MET A 52 2.88 -3.39 -5.05
N TYR A 53 1.92 -4.25 -5.39
CA TYR A 53 1.18 -4.15 -6.64
C TYR A 53 0.38 -2.84 -6.73
N ILE A 54 -0.35 -2.47 -5.67
CA ILE A 54 -1.10 -1.20 -5.60
C ILE A 54 -0.15 -0.01 -5.82
N SER A 55 0.99 -0.05 -5.12
CA SER A 55 2.06 0.93 -5.24
C SER A 55 2.60 1.03 -6.68
N PHE A 56 2.78 -0.12 -7.35
CA PHE A 56 3.25 -0.22 -8.72
C PHE A 56 2.23 0.35 -9.72
N VAL A 57 0.97 -0.10 -9.66
CA VAL A 57 -0.10 0.36 -10.57
C VAL A 57 -0.31 1.86 -10.44
N SER A 58 -0.32 2.41 -9.22
CA SER A 58 -0.44 3.86 -9.00
C SER A 58 0.67 4.69 -9.67
N ARG A 59 1.81 4.10 -10.01
CA ARG A 59 2.98 4.79 -10.59
C ARG A 59 3.22 4.44 -12.06
N ASN A 60 2.63 3.35 -12.56
CA ASN A 60 2.92 2.81 -13.89
C ASN A 60 1.69 2.67 -14.79
N SER A 61 0.47 2.68 -14.24
CA SER A 61 -0.76 2.66 -15.05
C SER A 61 -0.84 3.92 -15.92
N PRO A 62 -1.00 3.79 -17.25
CA PRO A 62 -1.23 4.93 -18.13
C PRO A 62 -2.40 5.81 -17.69
N LEU A 63 -3.50 5.21 -17.23
CA LEU A 63 -4.64 5.94 -16.68
C LEU A 63 -4.30 6.67 -15.40
N LEU A 64 -3.81 5.98 -14.37
CA LEU A 64 -3.60 6.58 -13.05
C LEU A 64 -2.52 7.66 -13.09
N THR A 65 -1.44 7.44 -13.84
CA THR A 65 -0.37 8.44 -14.01
C THR A 65 -0.87 9.70 -14.72
N LYS A 66 -1.77 9.56 -15.70
CA LYS A 66 -2.44 10.69 -16.36
C LYS A 66 -3.33 11.46 -15.39
N LEU A 67 -4.18 10.76 -14.63
CA LEU A 67 -5.13 11.37 -13.70
C LEU A 67 -4.45 12.04 -12.49
N LYS A 68 -3.31 11.49 -12.05
CA LYS A 68 -2.54 12.01 -10.92
C LYS A 68 -1.90 13.38 -11.19
N ARG A 69 -1.69 13.81 -12.44
CA ARG A 69 -0.91 15.01 -12.77
C ARG A 69 -1.45 16.28 -12.08
N ILE A 70 -0.64 16.83 -11.15
CA ILE A 70 -0.98 17.98 -10.30
C ILE A 70 -0.58 19.32 -10.94
N ASP A 71 0.20 19.29 -12.03
CA ASP A 71 0.84 20.48 -12.60
C ASP A 71 -0.11 21.41 -13.35
N GLU A 72 -1.29 20.94 -13.75
CA GLU A 72 -2.30 21.73 -14.46
C GLU A 72 -3.30 22.44 -13.51
N ARG A 73 -3.00 22.52 -12.20
CA ARG A 73 -3.88 23.17 -11.23
C ARG A 73 -3.76 24.70 -11.30
N PRO A 74 -4.88 25.45 -11.19
CA PRO A 74 -4.84 26.90 -11.15
C PRO A 74 -3.99 27.38 -9.96
N ILE A 75 -3.06 28.30 -10.27
CA ILE A 75 -2.21 28.96 -9.30
C ILE A 75 -3.00 30.13 -8.71
N ARG A 76 -3.07 30.20 -7.38
CA ARG A 76 -3.63 31.30 -6.62
C ARG A 76 -2.77 32.56 -6.80
N PRO A 77 -3.31 33.76 -6.57
CA PRO A 77 -2.53 35.00 -6.64
C PRO A 77 -1.29 35.03 -5.71
N ASP A 78 -1.27 34.22 -4.64
CA ASP A 78 -0.15 34.07 -3.70
C ASP A 78 0.92 33.06 -4.14
N GLY A 79 0.79 32.47 -5.34
CA GLY A 79 1.69 31.42 -5.83
C GLY A 79 1.36 30.00 -5.32
N GLY A 80 0.39 29.86 -4.41
CA GLY A 80 -0.11 28.55 -3.98
C GLY A 80 -0.97 27.87 -5.03
N LYS A 81 -1.19 26.56 -4.94
CA LYS A 81 -2.17 25.85 -5.79
C LYS A 81 -3.47 25.68 -5.00
N TYR A 82 -4.62 25.86 -5.65
CA TYR A 82 -5.88 25.46 -5.03
C TYR A 82 -5.90 23.93 -4.89
N ILE A 83 -6.20 23.41 -3.69
CA ILE A 83 -6.39 21.99 -3.44
C ILE A 83 -7.77 21.82 -2.79
N ILE A 84 -8.74 21.37 -3.57
CA ILE A 84 -10.03 20.96 -3.03
C ILE A 84 -9.82 19.58 -2.40
N MET A 85 -9.61 19.55 -1.09
CA MET A 85 -9.36 18.32 -0.32
C MET A 85 -10.65 17.55 -0.01
N ALA A 86 -11.81 18.21 -0.04
CA ALA A 86 -13.11 17.58 0.15
C ALA A 86 -14.22 18.51 -0.39
N GLY A 87 -15.34 17.92 -0.79
CA GLY A 87 -16.63 18.63 -0.81
C GLY A 87 -17.25 18.57 0.58
N ASP A 88 -17.96 19.63 0.98
CA ASP A 88 -18.81 19.57 2.18
C ASP A 88 -19.91 18.53 1.94
N LYS A 89 -19.90 17.45 2.74
CA LYS A 89 -20.92 16.40 2.75
C LYS A 89 -21.60 16.33 4.11
N THR A 90 -21.77 17.45 4.81
CA THR A 90 -22.41 17.47 6.14
C THR A 90 -23.85 16.94 6.14
N GLU A 91 -24.54 16.96 4.98
CA GLU A 91 -25.83 16.29 4.80
C GLU A 91 -25.67 14.91 4.14
N GLY A 92 -26.38 13.89 4.65
CA GLY A 92 -26.41 12.54 4.05
C GLY A 92 -25.20 11.65 4.37
N GLN A 93 -24.43 11.95 5.42
CA GLN A 93 -23.38 11.09 5.97
C GLN A 93 -23.89 9.98 6.91
N GLU A 94 -25.20 9.91 7.12
CA GLU A 94 -25.79 8.76 7.81
C GLU A 94 -25.38 7.50 7.05
N LEU A 95 -24.76 6.55 7.75
CA LEU A 95 -24.48 5.23 7.19
C LEU A 95 -25.82 4.65 6.74
N ASP A 96 -26.07 4.57 5.43
CA ASP A 96 -27.27 3.86 4.92
C ASP A 96 -27.27 2.46 5.56
N PRO A 97 -28.28 2.13 6.39
CA PRO A 97 -28.40 0.81 6.98
C PRO A 97 -28.44 -0.31 5.93
N ASN A 98 -28.77 0.01 4.67
CA ASN A 98 -28.82 -0.88 3.52
C ASN A 98 -27.67 -0.66 2.52
N GLY A 99 -26.76 0.28 2.78
CA GLY A 99 -25.57 0.50 1.96
C GLY A 99 -24.58 -0.67 2.09
N TYR A 100 -23.59 -0.78 1.20
CA TYR A 100 -22.58 -1.84 1.28
C TYR A 100 -21.90 -1.84 2.65
N GLN A 101 -22.21 -2.83 3.49
CA GLN A 101 -21.63 -2.97 4.83
C GLN A 101 -20.42 -3.91 4.85
N GLY A 102 -20.23 -4.71 3.79
CA GLY A 102 -19.28 -5.81 3.76
C GLY A 102 -19.56 -6.85 4.85
N ASP A 103 -19.17 -8.10 4.64
CA ASP A 103 -19.30 -9.12 5.70
C ASP A 103 -18.20 -9.00 6.78
N ILE A 104 -17.20 -8.15 6.53
CA ILE A 104 -16.11 -7.79 7.44
C ILE A 104 -16.12 -6.26 7.59
N LEU A 105 -16.29 -5.78 8.82
CA LEU A 105 -16.04 -4.38 9.19
C LEU A 105 -14.56 -4.06 8.93
N TRP A 106 -14.26 -3.46 7.77
CA TRP A 106 -12.92 -3.00 7.45
C TRP A 106 -12.62 -1.71 8.23
N GLY A 107 -11.68 -1.77 9.17
CA GLY A 107 -11.34 -0.68 10.10
C GLY A 107 -10.75 0.60 9.50
N GLY A 108 -10.82 0.78 8.18
CA GLY A 108 -10.28 1.93 7.45
C GLY A 108 -8.89 1.68 6.86
N TYR A 109 -8.24 2.76 6.40
CA TYR A 109 -6.88 2.71 5.89
C TYR A 109 -6.13 4.03 6.12
N CYS A 110 -4.81 3.93 6.21
CA CYS A 110 -3.85 5.02 6.14
C CYS A 110 -3.03 4.79 4.87
N GLY A 111 -3.14 5.70 3.89
CA GLY A 111 -2.59 5.52 2.53
C GLY A 111 -1.11 5.11 2.50
N ILE A 112 -0.60 4.65 1.35
CA ILE A 112 0.78 4.13 1.25
C ILE A 112 1.80 5.20 1.67
N MET A 113 2.53 4.91 2.75
CA MET A 113 3.70 5.66 3.18
C MET A 113 4.94 5.05 2.54
N SER A 114 5.78 5.88 1.93
CA SER A 114 7.03 5.43 1.31
C SER A 114 8.04 6.55 1.21
N ASP A 115 9.33 6.24 1.37
CA ASP A 115 10.41 7.21 1.11
C ASP A 115 10.79 7.32 -0.38
N SER A 116 10.22 6.45 -1.23
CA SER A 116 10.35 6.53 -2.70
C SER A 116 9.79 7.82 -3.33
N CYS A 117 9.21 8.71 -2.50
CA CYS A 117 8.73 10.03 -2.90
C CYS A 117 9.85 11.07 -3.00
N ILE A 118 11.10 10.73 -2.66
CA ILE A 118 12.28 11.57 -2.92
C ILE A 118 12.96 11.07 -4.20
N PRO A 119 12.85 11.79 -5.33
CA PRO A 119 13.61 11.45 -6.54
C PRO A 119 15.11 11.50 -6.24
N GLY A 120 15.83 10.39 -6.46
CA GLY A 120 17.30 10.37 -6.46
C GLY A 120 18.00 9.83 -5.21
N ASN A 121 17.29 9.35 -4.19
CA ASN A 121 17.92 8.57 -3.12
C ASN A 121 17.53 7.08 -3.25
N THR A 122 18.49 6.23 -3.63
CA THR A 122 18.27 4.79 -3.86
C THR A 122 18.51 3.94 -2.62
N THR A 123 18.95 4.52 -1.49
CA THR A 123 19.51 3.72 -0.39
C THR A 123 18.54 3.38 0.74
N ASP A 124 17.38 4.03 0.83
CA ASP A 124 16.48 3.92 2.00
C ASP A 124 15.00 3.75 1.60
N MET A 125 14.70 2.83 0.69
CA MET A 125 13.33 2.63 0.22
C MET A 125 12.53 1.69 1.15
N TYR A 126 11.43 2.20 1.69
CA TYR A 126 10.41 1.39 2.35
C TYR A 126 9.02 1.68 1.75
N TYR A 127 8.10 0.73 1.94
CA TYR A 127 6.68 0.89 1.70
C TYR A 127 5.92 0.36 2.91
N TRP A 128 4.87 1.08 3.31
CA TRP A 128 3.94 0.62 4.34
C TRP A 128 2.53 1.11 4.04
N LEU A 129 1.53 0.29 4.33
CA LEU A 129 0.12 0.59 4.12
C LEU A 129 -0.68 0.17 5.36
N GLY A 130 -1.16 1.13 6.14
CA GLY A 130 -2.02 0.84 7.28
C GLY A 130 -3.43 0.52 6.80
N VAL A 131 -3.98 -0.62 7.19
CA VAL A 131 -5.34 -1.03 6.79
C VAL A 131 -6.04 -1.79 7.90
N ASN A 132 -7.37 -1.84 7.83
CA ASN A 132 -8.20 -2.57 8.76
C ASN A 132 -7.89 -2.22 10.24
N CYS A 133 -7.54 -3.19 11.07
CA CYS A 133 -7.32 -2.98 12.51
C CYS A 133 -6.01 -2.25 12.85
N PHE A 134 -5.11 -2.06 11.87
CA PHE A 134 -3.82 -1.39 12.06
C PHE A 134 -3.66 -0.13 11.20
N ALA A 135 -4.79 0.49 10.83
CA ALA A 135 -4.82 1.77 10.13
C ALA A 135 -4.59 2.99 11.05
N GLY A 136 -4.70 2.82 12.37
CA GLY A 136 -4.56 3.90 13.34
C GLY A 136 -3.11 4.32 13.57
N ASN A 137 -2.92 5.62 13.88
CA ASN A 137 -1.60 6.22 14.10
C ASN A 137 -0.72 5.49 15.13
N ALA A 138 -1.32 4.86 16.14
CA ALA A 138 -0.60 4.11 17.18
C ALA A 138 0.09 2.84 16.67
N TYR A 139 -0.26 2.36 15.46
CA TYR A 139 0.27 1.14 14.85
C TYR A 139 1.17 1.40 13.65
N HIS A 140 1.46 2.67 13.39
CA HIS A 140 2.38 3.05 12.34
C HIS A 140 3.79 2.60 12.73
N PRO A 141 4.54 1.93 11.85
CA PRO A 141 5.91 1.55 12.16
C PRO A 141 6.76 2.83 12.24
N ASP A 142 7.70 2.86 13.17
CA ASP A 142 8.55 4.02 13.44
C ASP A 142 9.21 4.60 12.19
N ILE A 143 9.64 3.73 11.26
CA ILE A 143 10.27 4.13 9.99
C ILE A 143 9.40 5.09 9.15
N ALA A 144 8.07 5.03 9.33
CA ALA A 144 7.09 5.84 8.61
C ALA A 144 7.00 7.29 9.11
N HIS A 145 7.32 7.55 10.38
CA HIS A 145 7.27 8.89 10.99
C HIS A 145 8.65 9.42 11.38
N ALA A 146 9.67 8.57 11.34
CA ALA A 146 11.05 8.93 11.60
C ALA A 146 11.55 10.04 10.68
N ASP A 147 12.40 10.91 11.22
CA ASP A 147 13.22 11.81 10.41
C ASP A 147 14.23 11.01 9.54
N ALA A 148 14.94 11.69 8.64
CA ALA A 148 15.86 11.03 7.72
C ALA A 148 16.97 10.25 8.43
N THR A 149 17.45 10.71 9.59
CA THR A 149 18.54 10.05 10.33
C THR A 149 18.05 8.80 11.05
N LYS A 150 16.93 8.88 11.80
CA LYS A 150 16.33 7.70 12.45
C LYS A 150 15.88 6.70 11.40
N ARG A 151 15.35 7.14 10.26
CA ARG A 151 14.92 6.27 9.17
C ARG A 151 16.07 5.49 8.54
N ALA A 152 17.19 6.14 8.24
CA ALA A 152 18.39 5.46 7.72
C ALA A 152 18.93 4.43 8.73
N LEU A 153 18.92 4.76 10.02
CA LEU A 153 19.29 3.81 11.08
C LEU A 153 18.35 2.60 11.12
N LEU A 154 17.04 2.82 11.11
CA LEU A 154 16.04 1.75 11.11
C LEU A 154 16.18 0.86 9.87
N HIS A 155 16.33 1.46 8.68
CA HIS A 155 16.57 0.74 7.43
C HIS A 155 17.83 -0.13 7.52
N TRP A 156 18.95 0.44 7.97
CA TRP A 156 20.18 -0.32 8.16
C TRP A 156 20.02 -1.48 9.14
N ILE A 157 19.34 -1.28 10.28
CA ILE A 157 19.06 -2.36 11.24
C ILE A 157 18.21 -3.45 10.58
N TYR A 158 17.09 -3.08 9.96
CA TYR A 158 16.14 -4.01 9.34
C TYR A 158 16.77 -4.87 8.24
N THR A 159 17.70 -4.29 7.47
CA THR A 159 18.39 -4.98 6.39
C THR A 159 19.63 -5.74 6.86
N SER A 160 20.26 -5.32 7.95
CA SER A 160 21.45 -5.99 8.48
C SER A 160 21.11 -7.26 9.25
N VAL A 161 19.97 -7.34 9.94
CA VAL A 161 19.62 -8.51 10.77
C VAL A 161 19.47 -9.83 9.99
N ILE A 162 19.31 -9.76 8.66
CA ILE A 162 19.25 -10.95 7.79
C ILE A 162 20.64 -11.40 7.31
N GLU A 163 21.68 -10.64 7.62
CA GLU A 163 23.05 -10.92 7.18
C GLU A 163 23.80 -11.82 8.16
N SER A 164 24.63 -12.73 7.63
CA SER A 164 25.39 -13.68 8.44
C SER A 164 26.43 -13.04 9.35
N TRP A 165 26.86 -11.82 9.05
CA TRP A 165 27.87 -11.07 9.82
C TRP A 165 27.27 -10.24 10.96
N PHE A 166 25.93 -10.11 11.01
CA PHE A 166 25.24 -9.28 12.00
C PHE A 166 25.47 -9.78 13.42
N SER A 167 25.72 -8.84 14.33
CA SER A 167 25.92 -9.11 15.75
C SER A 167 25.48 -7.91 16.57
N GLU A 168 24.59 -8.13 17.53
CA GLU A 168 24.09 -7.11 18.46
C GLU A 168 25.23 -6.43 19.24
N ASP A 169 26.30 -7.16 19.57
CA ASP A 169 27.44 -6.64 20.32
C ASP A 169 28.22 -5.56 19.57
N LYS A 170 28.14 -5.58 18.23
CA LYS A 170 28.81 -4.61 17.35
C LYS A 170 27.97 -3.35 17.11
N LEU A 171 26.77 -3.27 17.68
CA LEU A 171 25.90 -2.11 17.55
C LEU A 171 26.31 -1.01 18.54
N GLU A 172 26.33 0.23 18.06
CA GLU A 172 26.36 1.42 18.90
C GLU A 172 25.07 1.52 19.74
N PRO A 173 25.05 2.28 20.86
CA PRO A 173 23.90 2.36 21.76
C PRO A 173 22.56 2.65 21.06
N HIS A 174 22.53 3.60 20.13
CA HIS A 174 21.32 3.94 19.35
C HIS A 174 20.86 2.79 18.44
N GLY A 175 21.79 1.99 17.90
CA GLY A 175 21.44 0.81 17.11
C GLY A 175 20.84 -0.31 17.98
N LYS A 176 21.33 -0.47 19.21
CA LYS A 176 20.76 -1.41 20.19
C LYS A 176 19.35 -1.01 20.60
N GLU A 177 19.13 0.29 20.82
CA GLU A 177 17.81 0.85 21.13
C GLU A 177 16.83 0.62 19.97
N ALA A 178 17.21 0.98 18.74
CA ALA A 178 16.38 0.77 17.55
C ALA A 178 16.05 -0.71 17.31
N LEU A 179 17.00 -1.62 17.55
CA LEU A 179 16.75 -3.06 17.48
C LEU A 179 15.78 -3.52 18.58
N ALA A 180 15.93 -3.02 19.80
CA ALA A 180 15.05 -3.36 20.92
C ALA A 180 13.60 -2.87 20.69
N GLU A 181 13.43 -1.65 20.18
CA GLU A 181 12.11 -1.11 19.76
C GLU A 181 11.48 -2.01 18.69
N ALA A 182 12.23 -2.35 17.64
CA ALA A 182 11.73 -3.23 16.58
C ALA A 182 11.34 -4.63 17.06
N ILE A 183 11.98 -5.15 18.10
CA ILE A 183 11.60 -6.42 18.75
C ILE A 183 10.32 -6.24 19.57
N ALA A 184 10.22 -5.15 20.34
CA ALA A 184 9.03 -4.85 21.14
C ALA A 184 7.78 -4.69 20.27
N ASP A 185 7.93 -4.07 19.09
CA ASP A 185 6.85 -3.85 18.12
C ASP A 185 6.54 -5.09 17.28
N GLY A 186 7.26 -6.20 17.48
CA GLY A 186 7.05 -7.45 16.72
C GLY A 186 7.51 -7.39 15.26
N LEU A 187 8.22 -6.32 14.87
CA LEU A 187 8.81 -6.18 13.54
C LEU A 187 10.01 -7.11 13.34
N ILE A 188 10.75 -7.40 14.41
CA ILE A 188 11.87 -8.36 14.43
C ILE A 188 11.64 -9.40 15.53
N ILE A 189 11.73 -10.68 15.16
CA ILE A 189 11.66 -11.80 16.10
C ILE A 189 13.09 -12.18 16.51
N LYS A 190 13.36 -12.18 17.82
CA LYS A 190 14.59 -12.73 18.40
C LYS A 190 14.40 -14.21 18.68
N ASP A 191 15.18 -15.05 18.00
CA ASP A 191 15.18 -16.50 18.13
C ASP A 191 16.58 -16.96 18.55
N GLY A 192 16.77 -17.06 19.87
CA GLY A 192 18.08 -17.27 20.49
C GLY A 192 19.05 -16.14 20.17
N SER A 193 20.13 -16.46 19.45
CA SER A 193 21.13 -15.51 18.97
C SER A 193 20.84 -14.96 17.57
N SER A 194 19.73 -15.35 16.95
CA SER A 194 19.37 -14.93 15.60
C SER A 194 18.20 -13.94 15.60
N TYR A 195 18.16 -13.10 14.57
CA TYR A 195 17.13 -12.09 14.36
C TYR A 195 16.44 -12.34 13.03
N LYS A 196 15.11 -12.25 13.02
CA LYS A 196 14.30 -12.52 11.82
C LYS A 196 13.23 -11.44 11.67
N PRO A 197 13.30 -10.58 10.65
CA PRO A 197 12.20 -9.68 10.33
C PRO A 197 10.88 -10.43 10.12
N SER A 198 9.78 -9.85 10.62
CA SER A 198 8.41 -10.35 10.41
C SER A 198 7.78 -9.88 9.09
N PHE A 199 8.55 -9.12 8.30
CA PHE A 199 8.16 -8.47 7.06
C PHE A 199 9.11 -8.85 5.92
N VAL A 200 8.77 -8.49 4.69
CA VAL A 200 9.55 -8.87 3.50
C VAL A 200 10.65 -7.84 3.19
N ILE A 201 11.79 -8.32 2.71
CA ILE A 201 12.92 -7.48 2.29
C ILE A 201 13.37 -7.90 0.88
N PHE A 202 13.38 -6.95 -0.04
CA PHE A 202 13.83 -7.14 -1.43
C PHE A 202 15.15 -6.43 -1.68
N THR A 203 15.97 -6.94 -2.59
CA THR A 203 16.98 -6.12 -3.28
C THR A 203 16.32 -5.35 -4.45
N PRO A 204 16.99 -4.35 -5.04
CA PRO A 204 16.47 -3.61 -6.19
C PRO A 204 16.20 -4.53 -7.38
N GLU A 205 17.07 -5.50 -7.64
CA GLU A 205 16.92 -6.46 -8.73
C GLU A 205 15.73 -7.41 -8.50
N GLN A 206 15.48 -7.79 -7.24
CA GLN A 206 14.36 -8.64 -6.89
C GLN A 206 13.02 -7.91 -7.04
N ILE A 207 12.95 -6.64 -6.61
CA ILE A 207 11.73 -5.87 -6.80
C ILE A 207 11.49 -5.57 -8.29
N ASP A 208 12.53 -5.32 -9.07
CA ASP A 208 12.38 -5.10 -10.51
C ASP A 208 11.92 -6.38 -11.22
N LYS A 209 12.42 -7.56 -10.85
CA LYS A 209 11.86 -8.84 -11.33
C LYS A 209 10.38 -8.99 -10.98
N LEU A 210 9.98 -8.69 -9.74
CA LEU A 210 8.57 -8.75 -9.35
C LEU A 210 7.71 -7.79 -10.19
N ARG A 211 8.23 -6.59 -10.46
CA ARG A 211 7.55 -5.58 -11.28
C ARG A 211 7.40 -6.00 -12.73
N GLU A 212 8.47 -6.48 -13.36
CA GLU A 212 8.47 -6.83 -14.78
C GLU A 212 7.77 -8.16 -15.05
N ASP A 213 8.04 -9.19 -14.25
CA ASP A 213 7.64 -10.56 -14.57
C ASP A 213 6.22 -10.90 -14.08
N ILE A 214 5.71 -10.15 -13.09
CA ILE A 214 4.42 -10.42 -12.42
C ILE A 214 3.50 -9.21 -12.49
N TYR A 215 3.94 -8.03 -12.02
CA TYR A 215 3.02 -6.88 -11.90
C TYR A 215 2.70 -6.21 -13.23
N ARG A 216 3.65 -6.08 -14.15
CA ARG A 216 3.42 -5.43 -15.44
C ARG A 216 2.37 -6.18 -16.27
N PRO A 217 2.46 -7.51 -16.47
CA PRO A 217 1.40 -8.24 -17.18
C PRO A 217 0.03 -8.10 -16.52
N LEU A 218 -0.03 -8.17 -15.18
CA LEU A 218 -1.29 -8.02 -14.44
C LEU A 218 -1.87 -6.60 -14.56
N MET A 219 -1.02 -5.58 -14.53
CA MET A 219 -1.45 -4.20 -14.76
C MET A 219 -2.01 -4.03 -16.19
N GLU A 220 -1.34 -4.59 -17.19
CA GLU A 220 -1.81 -4.54 -18.58
C GLU A 220 -3.16 -5.25 -18.77
N GLU A 221 -3.38 -6.36 -18.06
CA GLU A 221 -4.65 -7.10 -18.06
C GLU A 221 -5.80 -6.30 -17.41
N THR A 222 -5.51 -5.57 -16.33
CA THR A 222 -6.53 -4.83 -15.55
C THR A 222 -6.78 -3.40 -16.04
N GLU A 223 -5.84 -2.80 -16.78
CA GLU A 223 -5.91 -1.43 -17.30
C GLU A 223 -7.20 -1.11 -18.10
N PRO A 224 -7.72 -1.99 -18.98
CA PRO A 224 -8.97 -1.73 -19.69
C PRO A 224 -10.17 -1.56 -18.75
N ILE A 225 -10.24 -2.40 -17.70
CA ILE A 225 -11.33 -2.36 -16.72
C ILE A 225 -11.20 -1.12 -15.83
N LEU A 226 -9.98 -0.81 -15.37
CA LEU A 226 -9.70 0.45 -14.66
C LEU A 226 -10.08 1.67 -15.50
N THR A 227 -9.85 1.63 -16.81
CA THR A 227 -10.25 2.72 -17.73
C THR A 227 -11.76 2.89 -17.83
N VAL A 228 -12.52 1.79 -17.88
CA VAL A 228 -13.98 1.84 -17.88
C VAL A 228 -14.50 2.39 -16.54
N LEU A 229 -13.97 1.89 -15.43
CA LEU A 229 -14.33 2.36 -14.09
C LEU A 229 -13.98 3.84 -13.90
N GLY A 230 -12.80 4.26 -14.35
CA GLY A 230 -12.35 5.65 -14.28
C GLY A 230 -13.23 6.61 -15.06
N LYS A 231 -13.80 6.18 -16.21
CA LYS A 231 -14.79 6.97 -16.95
C LYS A 231 -16.08 7.15 -16.15
N ARG A 232 -16.57 6.09 -15.49
CA ARG A 232 -17.78 6.13 -14.63
C ARG A 232 -17.57 7.09 -13.45
N ILE A 233 -16.47 6.90 -12.71
CA ILE A 233 -16.11 7.75 -11.55
C ILE A 233 -15.92 9.21 -11.99
N SER A 234 -15.20 9.45 -13.08
CA SER A 234 -15.00 10.81 -13.62
C SER A 234 -16.33 11.49 -14.00
N ALA A 235 -17.31 10.73 -14.51
CA ALA A 235 -18.63 11.28 -14.84
C ALA A 235 -19.40 11.72 -13.59
N MET A 236 -19.30 10.96 -12.48
CA MET A 236 -19.89 11.33 -11.20
C MET A 236 -19.26 12.64 -10.68
N HIS A 237 -17.93 12.71 -10.62
CA HIS A 237 -17.22 13.92 -10.21
C HIS A 237 -17.56 15.14 -11.07
N LYS A 238 -17.78 14.97 -12.37
CA LYS A 238 -18.20 16.08 -13.26
C LYS A 238 -19.61 16.58 -12.96
N ALA A 239 -20.50 15.74 -12.45
CA ALA A 239 -21.84 16.12 -12.06
C ALA A 239 -21.82 16.89 -10.72
N ASP A 240 -20.95 16.47 -9.80
CA ASP A 240 -20.89 16.98 -8.44
C ASP A 240 -20.03 18.25 -8.30
N PHE A 241 -18.94 18.37 -9.07
CA PHE A 241 -18.05 19.53 -8.98
C PHE A 241 -18.54 20.72 -9.82
N PRO A 242 -18.34 21.96 -9.34
CA PRO A 242 -18.52 23.15 -10.16
C PRO A 242 -17.74 23.05 -11.47
N LYS A 243 -18.31 23.55 -12.58
CA LYS A 243 -17.83 23.41 -13.98
C LYS A 243 -16.39 23.88 -14.26
N ILE A 244 -15.65 24.35 -13.27
CA ILE A 244 -14.49 25.22 -13.45
C ILE A 244 -13.14 24.48 -13.42
N THR A 245 -13.05 23.17 -13.12
CA THR A 245 -11.72 22.57 -12.93
C THR A 245 -11.63 21.07 -13.23
N LYS A 246 -11.39 20.76 -14.51
CA LYS A 246 -11.03 19.41 -15.00
C LYS A 246 -9.94 18.74 -14.16
N SER A 247 -8.95 19.49 -13.69
CA SER A 247 -7.85 18.95 -12.88
C SER A 247 -8.27 18.45 -11.49
N TYR A 248 -9.40 18.91 -10.92
CA TYR A 248 -9.94 18.29 -9.70
C TYR A 248 -10.72 17.02 -9.99
N VAL A 249 -11.51 17.00 -11.06
CA VAL A 249 -12.18 15.77 -11.50
C VAL A 249 -11.14 14.67 -11.70
N ASP A 250 -10.05 14.96 -12.43
CA ASP A 250 -9.01 13.97 -12.70
C ASP A 250 -8.34 13.49 -11.40
N TYR A 251 -8.02 14.40 -10.47
CA TYR A 251 -7.41 14.03 -9.20
C TYR A 251 -8.34 13.21 -8.28
N HIS A 252 -9.60 13.62 -8.12
CA HIS A 252 -10.57 12.87 -7.31
C HIS A 252 -10.91 11.53 -7.96
N THR A 253 -10.94 11.45 -9.29
CA THR A 253 -11.03 10.17 -10.01
C THR A 253 -9.81 9.29 -9.71
N TYR A 254 -8.60 9.86 -9.66
CA TYR A 254 -7.40 9.11 -9.26
C TYR A 254 -7.49 8.58 -7.83
N VAL A 255 -7.92 9.40 -6.87
CA VAL A 255 -8.06 9.00 -5.47
C VAL A 255 -9.07 7.86 -5.33
N ASP A 256 -10.26 8.00 -5.91
CA ASP A 256 -11.29 6.96 -5.84
C ASP A 256 -10.89 5.70 -6.62
N LEU A 257 -10.17 5.83 -7.74
CA LEU A 257 -9.65 4.65 -8.46
C LEU A 257 -8.57 3.92 -7.67
N TRP A 258 -7.77 4.64 -6.88
CA TRP A 258 -6.70 4.06 -6.08
C TRP A 258 -7.25 3.11 -5.01
N ASP A 259 -8.50 3.30 -4.58
CA ASP A 259 -9.19 2.42 -3.65
C ASP A 259 -9.33 0.98 -4.18
N PHE A 260 -9.16 0.72 -5.49
CA PHE A 260 -9.16 -0.67 -6.02
C PHE A 260 -8.19 -1.57 -5.24
N GLY A 261 -7.07 -1.00 -4.79
CA GLY A 261 -6.10 -1.69 -3.97
C GLY A 261 -6.64 -2.09 -2.60
N ILE A 262 -7.34 -1.15 -1.95
CA ILE A 262 -8.00 -1.40 -0.65
C ILE A 262 -9.09 -2.44 -0.81
N TYR A 263 -9.93 -2.35 -1.85
CA TYR A 263 -10.94 -3.35 -2.16
C TYR A 263 -10.31 -4.72 -2.47
N THR A 264 -9.14 -4.77 -3.10
CA THR A 264 -8.41 -6.03 -3.34
C THR A 264 -8.02 -6.70 -2.03
N LEU A 265 -7.44 -5.96 -1.08
CA LEU A 265 -7.10 -6.49 0.24
C LEU A 265 -8.35 -6.92 1.02
N MET A 266 -9.41 -6.10 0.99
CA MET A 266 -10.66 -6.37 1.68
C MET A 266 -11.34 -7.64 1.15
N TYR A 267 -11.47 -7.80 -0.17
CA TYR A 267 -12.08 -8.98 -0.76
C TYR A 267 -11.21 -10.24 -0.59
N ALA A 268 -9.88 -10.13 -0.69
CA ALA A 268 -8.99 -11.26 -0.40
C ALA A 268 -9.11 -11.74 1.06
N ALA A 269 -9.30 -10.82 2.01
CA ALA A 269 -9.60 -11.14 3.41
C ALA A 269 -10.98 -11.79 3.58
N GLN A 270 -12.03 -11.26 2.93
CA GLN A 270 -13.38 -11.84 2.94
C GLN A 270 -13.40 -13.27 2.38
N ASP A 271 -12.62 -13.51 1.32
CA ASP A 271 -12.46 -14.82 0.70
C ASP A 271 -11.58 -15.79 1.50
N LYS A 272 -11.09 -15.37 2.67
CA LYS A 272 -10.20 -16.13 3.55
C LYS A 272 -8.90 -16.55 2.84
N LYS A 273 -8.43 -15.73 1.91
CA LYS A 273 -7.13 -15.87 1.24
C LYS A 273 -6.03 -15.09 1.95
N LEU A 274 -6.39 -14.17 2.85
CA LEU A 274 -5.44 -13.46 3.69
C LEU A 274 -5.55 -13.91 5.15
N TRP A 275 -4.40 -14.07 5.79
CA TRP A 275 -4.34 -14.29 7.22
C TRP A 275 -4.72 -12.99 7.93
N MET A 276 -5.71 -13.05 8.80
CA MET A 276 -6.19 -11.90 9.55
C MET A 276 -5.47 -11.78 10.89
N PRO A 277 -4.88 -10.62 11.21
CA PRO A 277 -4.27 -10.38 12.51
C PRO A 277 -5.34 -10.36 13.62
N GLU A 278 -5.08 -11.07 14.72
CA GLU A 278 -5.94 -11.07 15.91
C GLU A 278 -5.81 -9.76 16.69
N LYS A 279 -4.64 -9.11 16.58
CA LYS A 279 -4.33 -7.82 17.21
C LYS A 279 -3.68 -6.86 16.21
N PRO A 280 -3.92 -5.55 16.29
CA PRO A 280 -3.34 -4.55 15.39
C PRO A 280 -1.82 -4.65 15.21
N GLU A 281 -1.08 -4.95 16.28
CA GLU A 281 0.39 -5.04 16.27
C GLU A 281 0.90 -6.15 15.35
N GLN A 282 0.10 -7.20 15.14
CA GLN A 282 0.44 -8.28 14.19
C GLN A 282 0.21 -7.87 12.73
N GLY A 283 -0.55 -6.79 12.50
CA GLY A 283 -0.92 -6.31 11.17
C GLY A 283 0.16 -5.45 10.53
N THR A 284 0.81 -4.58 11.30
CA THR A 284 1.88 -3.69 10.83
C THR A 284 2.95 -4.36 9.95
N PRO A 285 3.54 -5.52 10.33
CA PRO A 285 4.55 -6.17 9.49
C PRO A 285 3.99 -6.81 8.21
N LEU A 286 2.67 -7.02 8.09
CA LEU A 286 2.08 -7.67 6.90
C LEU A 286 2.20 -6.81 5.64
N THR A 287 2.18 -5.48 5.79
CA THR A 287 2.26 -4.53 4.67
C THR A 287 3.55 -3.71 4.67
N LEU A 288 4.42 -3.89 5.67
CA LEU A 288 5.76 -3.30 5.66
C LEU A 288 6.65 -4.05 4.66
N VAL A 289 7.32 -3.28 3.81
CA VAL A 289 8.27 -3.78 2.81
C VAL A 289 9.50 -2.90 2.84
N ILE A 290 10.68 -3.53 2.96
CA ILE A 290 11.97 -2.83 2.86
C ILE A 290 12.67 -3.22 1.57
N ILE A 291 13.26 -2.26 0.87
CA ILE A 291 14.16 -2.50 -0.25
C ILE A 291 15.58 -2.16 0.22
N LYS A 292 16.44 -3.17 0.29
CA LYS A 292 17.84 -3.06 0.76
C LYS A 292 18.82 -2.71 -0.35
#